data_AF-A0A7Z0M750-F1
#
_entry.id   AF-A0A7Z0M750-F1
#
_cell.length_a   1.000
_cell.length_b   1.000
_cell.length_c   1.000
_cell.angle_alpha   90.00
_cell.angle_beta   90.00
_cell.angle_gamma   90.00
#
_symmetry.space_group_name_H-M   'P 1'
#
loop_
_entity.id
_entity.type
_entity.pdbx_description
1 polymer ?
#
loop_
_entity_poly.entity_id
_entity_poly.type
_entity_poly.pdbx_seq_one_letter_code
_entity_poly.pdbx_strand_id
1 'polypeptide(L)'
;MINLCDLGQVYLIAGKTDMRQGIDSLAYIIKQRFELDPFSGQVFLFCGGRKDRFKALYWDGQGFWLLYKRFENGKLILIQIQNLKKSILYGQ
;
A
#
# COMPACT_ATOMS: atom_id res chain seq x y z
N MET A 1 11.25 11.05 11.83
CA MET A 1 9.92 11.62 11.50
C MET A 1 9.74 11.40 10.00
N ILE A 2 8.68 10.75 9.54
CA ILE A 2 8.46 10.58 8.09
C ILE A 2 8.32 11.96 7.46
N ASN A 3 9.18 12.26 6.49
CA ASN A 3 9.02 13.43 5.65
C ASN A 3 8.17 13.03 4.43
N LEU A 4 7.04 13.71 4.25
CA LEU A 4 6.12 13.44 3.14
C LEU A 4 6.73 13.78 1.78
N CYS A 5 7.76 14.65 1.74
CA CYS A 5 8.48 14.99 0.51
C CYS A 5 9.38 13.87 0.00
N ASP A 6 9.78 12.93 0.88
CA ASP A 6 10.65 11.81 0.53
C ASP A 6 9.86 10.57 0.06
N LEU A 7 8.53 10.65 0.07
CA LEU A 7 7.67 9.57 -0.41
C LEU A 7 7.78 9.48 -1.93
N GLY A 8 8.31 8.35 -2.40
CA GLY A 8 8.40 8.04 -3.82
C GLY A 8 7.03 7.82 -4.48
N GLN A 9 7.07 7.25 -5.68
CA GLN A 9 5.86 6.89 -6.40
C GLN A 9 4.97 5.96 -5.56
N VAL A 10 3.66 6.19 -5.61
CA VAL A 10 2.70 5.42 -4.83
C VAL A 10 2.00 4.42 -5.73
N TYR A 11 2.07 3.14 -5.39
CA TYR A 11 1.40 2.06 -6.10
C TYR A 11 0.13 1.68 -5.38
N LEU A 12 -0.97 1.56 -6.13
CA LEU A 12 -2.20 0.98 -5.61
C LEU A 12 -2.24 -0.48 -6.00
N ILE A 13 -2.17 -1.36 -5.00
CA ILE A 13 -2.36 -2.79 -5.16
C ILE A 13 -3.86 -3.06 -5.18
N ALA A 14 -4.42 -3.17 -6.38
CA ALA A 14 -5.82 -3.47 -6.59
C ALA A 14 -6.05 -4.99 -6.52
N GLY A 15 -6.99 -5.42 -5.67
CA GLY A 15 -7.32 -6.82 -5.43
C GLY A 15 -7.81 -7.07 -4.00
N LYS A 16 -8.19 -8.31 -3.67
CA LYS A 16 -8.47 -8.70 -2.28
C LYS A 16 -7.16 -9.06 -1.58
N THR A 17 -6.54 -8.10 -0.90
CA THR A 17 -5.45 -8.40 0.05
C THR A 17 -6.04 -8.79 1.40
N ASP A 18 -5.49 -9.84 2.03
CA ASP A 18 -5.82 -10.14 3.42
C ASP A 18 -5.18 -9.09 4.33
N MET A 19 -6.01 -8.21 4.88
CA MET A 19 -5.56 -7.12 5.75
C MET A 19 -5.03 -7.59 7.11
N ARG A 20 -5.06 -8.90 7.42
CA ARG A 20 -4.38 -9.50 8.58
C ARG A 20 -2.87 -9.60 8.38
N GLN A 21 -2.39 -9.56 7.14
CA GLN A 21 -0.96 -9.68 6.81
C GLN A 21 -0.10 -8.56 7.41
N GLY A 22 1.06 -8.93 7.94
CA GLY A 22 2.08 -8.02 8.47
C GLY A 22 3.05 -7.52 7.39
N ILE A 23 4.13 -6.86 7.82
CA ILE A 23 5.15 -6.26 6.94
C ILE A 23 5.72 -7.30 5.96
N ASP A 24 6.24 -8.42 6.47
CA ASP A 24 6.95 -9.41 5.64
C ASP A 24 6.03 -10.05 4.59
N SER A 25 4.80 -10.36 4.97
CA SER A 25 3.81 -10.93 4.05
C SER A 25 3.41 -9.94 2.95
N LEU A 26 3.28 -8.66 3.27
CA LEU A 26 2.96 -7.62 2.28
C LEU A 26 4.15 -7.34 1.36
N ALA A 27 5.38 -7.29 1.89
CA ALA A 27 6.61 -7.18 1.11
C ALA A 27 6.78 -8.37 0.15
N TYR A 28 6.48 -9.59 0.63
CA TYR A 28 6.47 -10.79 -0.20
C TYR A 28 5.47 -10.67 -1.37
N ILE A 29 4.26 -10.15 -1.13
CA ILE A 29 3.28 -9.92 -2.20
C ILE A 29 3.80 -8.95 -3.26
N ILE A 30 4.41 -7.83 -2.86
CA ILE A 30 5.00 -6.85 -3.78
C ILE A 30 6.03 -7.52 -4.68
N LYS A 31 6.95 -8.27 -4.06
CA LYS A 31 8.04 -8.94 -4.78
C LYS A 31 7.55 -10.05 -5.70
N GLN A 32 6.62 -10.89 -5.24
CA GLN A 32 6.25 -12.12 -5.95
C GLN A 32 5.12 -11.95 -6.94
N ARG A 33 4.15 -11.06 -6.66
CA ARG A 33 2.99 -10.87 -7.54
C ARG A 33 3.15 -9.73 -8.52
N PHE A 34 3.94 -8.72 -8.15
CA PHE A 34 4.09 -7.50 -8.93
C PHE A 34 5.51 -7.31 -9.46
N GLU A 35 6.44 -8.19 -9.08
CA GLU A 35 7.86 -8.12 -9.50
C GLU A 35 8.50 -6.77 -9.19
N LEU A 36 8.01 -6.09 -8.14
CA LEU A 36 8.53 -4.81 -7.68
C LEU A 36 9.43 -5.00 -6.46
N ASP A 37 10.32 -4.04 -6.26
CA ASP A 37 11.18 -4.00 -5.09
C ASP A 37 10.49 -3.33 -3.89
N PRO A 38 10.17 -4.05 -2.79
CA PRO A 38 9.58 -3.44 -1.60
C PRO A 38 10.54 -2.48 -0.87
N PHE A 39 11.84 -2.48 -1.18
CA PHE A 39 12.85 -1.60 -0.59
C PHE A 39 13.09 -0.31 -1.40
N SER A 40 12.36 -0.10 -2.50
CA SER A 40 12.60 0.97 -3.47
C SER A 40 12.25 2.40 -3.03
N GLY A 41 11.87 2.62 -1.77
CA GLY A 41 11.37 3.92 -1.29
C GLY A 41 10.00 4.31 -1.87
N GLN A 42 9.33 3.37 -2.54
CA GLN A 42 7.97 3.54 -3.05
C GLN A 42 6.95 3.20 -1.95
N VAL A 43 5.74 3.73 -2.10
CA VAL A 43 4.65 3.47 -1.16
C VAL A 43 3.66 2.50 -1.80
N PHE A 44 3.42 1.36 -1.16
CA PHE A 44 2.48 0.35 -1.63
C PHE A 44 1.20 0.38 -0.80
N LEU A 45 0.10 0.75 -1.43
CA LEU A 45 -1.23 0.80 -0.80
C LEU A 45 -1.98 -0.50 -1.04
N PHE A 46 -2.37 -1.15 0.05
CA PHE A 46 -3.17 -2.37 0.05
C PHE A 46 -4.58 -2.09 0.56
N CYS A 47 -5.55 -2.61 -0.18
CA CYS A 47 -6.94 -2.60 0.22
C CYS A 47 -7.44 -4.04 0.32
N GLY A 48 -8.28 -4.31 1.32
CA GLY A 48 -8.95 -5.60 1.45
C GLY A 48 -10.31 -5.60 0.76
N GLY A 49 -11.02 -6.72 0.88
CA GLY A 49 -12.42 -6.79 0.43
C GLY A 49 -13.36 -5.87 1.21
N ARG A 50 -13.01 -5.51 2.44
CA ARG A 50 -13.74 -4.52 3.25
C ARG A 50 -13.25 -3.12 2.92
N LYS A 51 -14.18 -2.22 2.59
CA LYS A 51 -13.92 -0.80 2.28
C LYS A 51 -13.78 0.08 3.53
N ASP A 52 -13.46 -0.51 4.68
CA ASP A 52 -13.34 0.20 5.96
C ASP A 52 -11.88 0.44 6.38
N ARG A 53 -10.89 -0.03 5.62
CA ARG A 53 -9.47 0.09 5.98
C ARG A 53 -8.52 -0.03 4.80
N PHE A 54 -7.32 0.51 4.97
CA PHE A 54 -6.17 0.23 4.11
C PHE A 54 -4.88 0.13 4.92
N LYS A 55 -3.84 -0.41 4.26
CA LYS A 55 -2.46 -0.36 4.73
C LYS A 55 -1.60 0.33 3.68
N ALA A 56 -0.60 1.09 4.13
CA ALA A 56 0.47 1.60 3.28
C ALA A 56 1.80 1.05 3.80
N LEU A 57 2.53 0.34 2.94
CA LEU A 57 3.86 -0.15 3.23
C LEU A 57 4.89 0.77 2.57
N TYR A 58 5.91 1.17 3.31
CA TYR A 58 6.98 2.05 2.85
C TYR A 58 8.31 1.64 3.50
N TRP A 59 9.40 1.68 2.74
CA TRP A 59 10.76 1.47 3.25
C TRP A 59 11.50 2.81 3.25
N ASP A 60 12.02 3.23 4.40
CA ASP A 60 12.67 4.54 4.57
C ASP A 60 14.21 4.49 4.41
N GLY A 61 14.77 3.33 4.04
CA GLY A 61 16.21 3.10 4.00
C GLY A 61 16.75 2.38 5.23
N GLN A 62 16.06 2.46 6.38
CA GLN A 62 16.46 1.81 7.64
C GLN A 62 15.47 0.74 8.10
N GLY A 63 14.20 0.89 7.76
CA GLY A 63 13.14 0.02 8.22
C GLY A 63 11.85 0.15 7.43
N PHE A 64 10.96 -0.83 7.66
CA PHE A 64 9.61 -0.78 7.12
C PHE A 64 8.68 0.02 8.03
N TRP A 65 7.94 0.91 7.41
CA TRP A 65 6.78 1.58 7.96
C TRP A 65 5.52 0.91 7.45
N LEU A 66 4.60 0.62 8.37
CA LEU A 66 3.27 0.13 8.05
C LEU A 66 2.22 1.08 8.62
N LEU A 67 1.67 1.94 7.77
CA LEU A 67 0.52 2.75 8.13
C LEU A 67 -0.72 1.89 8.04
N TYR A 68 -1.52 1.88 9.10
CA TYR A 68 -2.82 1.22 9.13
C TYR A 68 -3.91 2.22 9.47
N LYS A 69 -4.82 2.46 8.52
CA LYS A 69 -5.95 3.37 8.71
C LYS A 69 -7.26 2.60 8.59
N ARG A 70 -8.10 2.72 9.63
CA ARG A 70 -9.46 2.20 9.67
C ARG A 70 -10.43 3.40 9.73
N PHE A 71 -11.42 3.39 8.85
CA PHE A 71 -12.46 4.40 8.79
C PHE A 71 -13.64 3.98 9.67
N GLU A 72 -14.14 4.91 10.48
CA GLU A 72 -15.29 4.66 11.35
C GLU A 72 -16.59 4.51 10.55
N ASN A 73 -16.75 5.29 9.47
CA ASN A 73 -17.98 5.34 8.65
C ASN A 73 -17.91 4.49 7.36
N GLY A 74 -16.93 3.58 7.24
CA GLY A 74 -16.94 2.49 6.27
C GLY A 74 -16.80 2.84 4.78
N LYS A 75 -16.32 4.04 4.42
CA LYS A 75 -16.18 4.43 3.00
C LYS A 75 -14.75 4.81 2.62
N LEU A 76 -13.94 3.81 2.34
CA LEU A 76 -12.78 3.96 1.47
C LEU A 76 -13.26 4.07 0.02
N ILE A 77 -13.22 5.28 -0.53
CA ILE A 77 -13.54 5.54 -1.94
C ILE A 77 -12.23 5.43 -2.74
N LEU A 78 -12.07 4.31 -3.44
CA LEU A 78 -10.88 4.02 -4.25
C LEU A 78 -10.66 5.05 -5.38
N ILE A 79 -11.71 5.77 -5.78
CA ILE A 79 -11.72 6.76 -6.87
C ILE A 79 -10.84 7.98 -6.54
N GLN A 80 -10.78 8.42 -5.27
CA GLN A 80 -9.92 9.56 -4.88
C GLN A 80 -8.43 9.23 -4.93
N ILE A 81 -8.08 7.94 -4.89
CA ILE A 81 -6.69 7.48 -4.91
C ILE A 81 -6.13 7.51 -6.35
N GLN A 82 -6.98 7.53 -7.38
CA GLN A 82 -6.62 7.54 -8.81
C GLN A 82 -5.99 8.86 -9.29
N ASN A 83 -6.22 9.98 -8.59
CA ASN A 83 -5.70 11.30 -8.96
C ASN A 83 -4.29 11.60 -8.42
N LEU A 84 -3.71 10.69 -7.64
CA LEU A 84 -2.29 10.74 -7.31
C LEU A 84 -1.50 10.21 -8.52
N LYS A 85 -0.32 10.75 -8.83
CA LYS A 85 0.56 10.24 -9.91
C LYS A 85 0.89 8.75 -9.67
N LYS A 86 0.04 7.82 -10.13
CA LYS A 86 0.05 6.40 -9.75
C LYS A 86 -0.06 5.47 -10.94
N SER A 87 0.79 4.46 -10.92
CA SER A 87 0.61 3.16 -11.56
C SER A 87 -0.36 2.33 -10.71
N ILE A 88 -1.49 1.92 -11.30
CA ILE A 88 -2.42 0.96 -10.68
C ILE A 88 -1.94 -0.44 -11.06
N LEU A 89 -1.69 -1.29 -10.06
CA LEU A 89 -1.31 -2.68 -10.29
C LEU A 89 -2.49 -3.58 -9.97
N TYR A 90 -2.92 -4.34 -10.96
CA TYR A 90 -3.98 -5.34 -10.79
C TYR A 90 -3.34 -6.67 -10.43
N GLY A 91 -3.66 -7.20 -9.25
CA GLY A 91 -3.34 -8.60 -8.91
C GLY A 91 -4.45 -9.50 -9.44
N GLN A 92 -4.08 -10.51 -10.25
CA GLN A 92 -4.99 -11.62 -10.59
C GLN A 92 -5.42 -12.39 -9.33
#